data_AF-A0A1G2TFD2-F1
#
_entry.id   AF-A0A1G2TFD2-F1
#
_cell.length_a   1.000
_cell.length_b   1.000
_cell.length_c   1.000
_cell.angle_alpha   90.00
_cell.angle_beta   90.00
_cell.angle_gamma   90.00
#
_symmetry.space_group_name_H-M   'P 1'
#
loop_
_entity.id
_entity.type
_entity.pdbx_description
1 polymer ?
#
loop_
_entity_poly.entity_id
_entity_poly.type
_entity_poly.pdbx_seq_one_letter_code
_entity_poly.pdbx_strand_id
1 'polypeptide(L)'
;MSDLLAQSFNLIVCDGTTTPCTFAKLIELAKNLITALVIISTFLATAAFAYAGFLLLTSGGSESGKTKAKEVFKKVLIGYLWILGAWLLVYTITSTLLNSGYSLLGAP
;
A
#
# COMPACT_ATOMS: atom_id res chain seq x y z
N MET A 1 -9.40 -12.61 11.71
CA MET A 1 -8.99 -11.93 10.44
C MET A 1 -9.39 -10.45 10.42
N SER A 2 -10.43 -10.06 11.16
CA SER A 2 -10.88 -8.67 11.39
C SER A 2 -9.98 -7.86 12.34
N ASP A 3 -9.29 -8.51 13.27
CA ASP A 3 -8.50 -7.84 14.33
C ASP A 3 -7.15 -7.26 13.82
N LEU A 4 -6.66 -7.78 12.69
CA LEU A 4 -5.44 -7.33 12.03
C LEU A 4 -5.61 -5.98 11.33
N LEU A 5 -6.85 -5.61 10.99
CA LEU A 5 -7.15 -4.30 10.41
C LEU A 5 -7.15 -3.23 11.51
N ALA A 6 -7.81 -3.48 12.65
CA ALA A 6 -7.95 -2.50 13.74
C ALA A 6 -6.62 -2.06 14.39
N GLN A 7 -5.61 -2.93 14.44
CA GLN A 7 -4.28 -2.61 15.02
C GLN A 7 -3.36 -1.83 14.06
N SER A 8 -3.71 -1.75 12.78
CA SER A 8 -2.87 -1.13 11.76
C SER A 8 -3.14 0.37 11.58
N PHE A 9 -4.35 0.81 11.91
CA PHE A 9 -4.65 2.21 12.13
C PHE A 9 -3.99 2.57 13.46
N ASN A 10 -2.74 3.01 13.46
CA ASN A 10 -2.16 3.72 14.60
C ASN A 10 -3.01 5.00 14.78
N LEU A 11 -4.16 4.85 15.43
CA LEU A 11 -5.15 5.89 15.65
C LEU A 11 -4.47 6.91 16.55
N ILE A 12 -3.99 7.99 15.93
CA ILE A 12 -3.42 9.12 16.65
C ILE A 12 -4.59 9.78 17.39
N VAL A 13 -4.74 9.45 18.67
CA VAL A 13 -5.70 10.10 19.55
C VAL A 13 -5.10 11.43 19.96
N CYS A 14 -5.64 12.51 19.41
CA CYS A 14 -5.25 13.85 19.82
C CYS A 14 -6.13 14.26 21.01
N ASP A 15 -5.53 14.55 22.15
CA ASP A 15 -6.22 14.93 23.39
C ASP A 15 -6.33 16.45 23.57
N GLY A 16 -5.77 17.24 22.66
CA GLY A 16 -5.77 18.71 22.71
C GLY A 16 -4.97 19.32 23.86
N THR A 17 -4.29 18.51 24.68
CA THR A 17 -3.55 18.97 25.88
C THR A 17 -2.08 18.55 25.87
N THR A 18 -1.77 17.33 25.43
CA THR A 18 -0.41 16.81 25.25
C THR A 18 -0.06 16.64 23.77
N THR A 19 -1.08 16.42 22.92
CA THR A 19 -0.92 16.27 21.48
C THR A 19 -1.85 17.26 20.76
N PRO A 20 -1.33 18.39 20.21
CA PRO A 20 -2.17 19.31 19.48
C PRO A 20 -2.78 18.62 18.26
N CYS A 21 -4.10 18.78 18.06
CA CYS A 21 -4.87 18.26 16.93
C CYS A 21 -4.53 19.03 15.65
N THR A 22 -3.27 19.02 15.21
CA THR A 22 -2.87 19.69 13.98
C THR A 22 -3.29 18.86 12.77
N PHE A 23 -3.65 19.53 11.66
CA PHE A 23 -4.00 18.88 10.40
C PHE A 23 -2.93 17.88 9.90
N ALA A 24 -1.66 18.13 10.23
CA ALA A 24 -0.54 17.21 9.98
C ALA A 24 -0.77 15.82 10.59
N LYS A 25 -1.33 15.73 11.82
CA LYS A 25 -1.61 14.45 12.49
C LYS A 25 -2.75 13.66 11.83
N LEU A 26 -3.73 14.36 11.26
CA LEU A 26 -4.79 13.73 10.48
C LEU A 26 -4.24 13.15 9.17
N ILE A 27 -3.35 13.87 8.48
CA ILE A 27 -2.71 13.36 7.26
C ILE A 27 -1.75 12.20 7.60
N GLU A 28 -1.02 12.28 8.71
CA GLU A 28 -0.13 11.20 9.19
C GLU A 28 -0.93 9.91 9.47
N LEU A 29 -2.11 10.03 10.07
CA LEU A 29 -3.03 8.91 10.25
C LEU A 29 -3.43 8.28 8.91
N ALA A 30 -3.82 9.10 7.92
CA ALA A 30 -4.21 8.62 6.60
C ALA A 30 -3.04 7.90 5.88
N LYS A 31 -1.82 8.43 5.99
CA LYS A 31 -0.61 7.83 5.43
C LYS A 31 -0.33 6.46 6.07
N ASN A 32 -0.41 6.36 7.40
CA ASN A 32 -0.19 5.11 8.12
C ASN A 32 -1.25 4.06 7.74
N LEU A 33 -2.51 4.49 7.62
CA LEU A 33 -3.59 3.64 7.15
C LEU A 33 -3.32 3.07 5.75
N ILE A 34 -3.04 3.93 4.77
CA ILE A 34 -2.85 3.48 3.39
C ILE A 34 -1.62 2.55 3.30
N THR A 35 -0.57 2.83 4.08
CA THR A 35 0.62 1.97 4.18
C THR A 35 0.26 0.59 4.75
N ALA A 36 -0.56 0.52 5.78
CA ALA A 36 -1.04 -0.74 6.34
C ALA A 36 -1.82 -1.59 5.32
N LEU A 37 -2.74 -0.99 4.56
CA LEU A 37 -3.49 -1.71 3.52
C LEU A 37 -2.56 -2.27 2.44
N VAL A 38 -1.53 -1.53 2.05
CA VAL A 38 -0.59 -1.93 1.00
C VAL A 38 0.30 -3.08 1.45
N ILE A 39 0.68 -3.13 2.73
CA ILE A 39 1.40 -4.27 3.32
C ILE A 39 0.56 -5.55 3.17
N ILE A 40 -0.72 -5.50 3.56
CA ILE A 40 -1.63 -6.65 3.46
C ILE A 40 -1.84 -7.07 1.99
N SER A 41 -2.05 -6.09 1.11
CA SER A 41 -2.19 -6.34 -0.33
C SER A 41 -0.94 -6.99 -0.93
N THR A 42 0.25 -6.58 -0.47
CA THR A 42 1.52 -7.15 -0.92
C THR A 42 1.65 -8.62 -0.57
N PHE A 43 1.28 -9.04 0.63
CA PHE A 43 1.26 -10.47 0.99
C PHE A 43 0.35 -11.29 0.07
N LEU A 44 -0.84 -10.76 -0.26
CA LEU A 44 -1.78 -11.42 -1.15
C LEU A 44 -1.25 -11.49 -2.60
N ALA A 45 -0.61 -10.40 -3.06
CA ALA A 45 0.03 -10.33 -4.36
C ALA A 45 1.19 -11.34 -4.47
N THR A 46 2.06 -11.43 -3.45
CA THR A 46 3.15 -12.42 -3.40
C THR A 46 2.62 -13.85 -3.52
N ALA A 47 1.53 -14.19 -2.83
CA ALA A 47 0.90 -15.51 -2.95
C ALA A 47 0.36 -15.77 -4.37
N ALA A 48 -0.28 -14.77 -4.98
CA ALA A 48 -0.78 -14.86 -6.35
C ALA A 48 0.36 -15.00 -7.38
N PHE A 49 1.47 -14.28 -7.20
CA PHE A 49 2.66 -14.40 -8.04
C PHE A 49 3.34 -15.75 -7.88
N ALA A 50 3.41 -16.30 -6.66
CA ALA A 50 3.96 -17.63 -6.42
C ALA A 50 3.13 -18.71 -7.13
N TYR A 51 1.79 -18.63 -7.04
CA TYR A 51 0.89 -19.56 -7.75
C TYR A 51 1.00 -19.43 -9.28
N ALA A 52 1.00 -18.20 -9.81
CA ALA A 52 1.15 -17.95 -11.24
C ALA A 52 2.53 -18.42 -11.75
N GLY A 53 3.58 -18.22 -10.97
CA GLY A 53 4.93 -18.70 -11.25
C GLY A 53 5.00 -20.22 -11.29
N PHE A 54 4.37 -20.90 -10.32
CA PHE A 54 4.28 -22.36 -10.31
C PHE A 54 3.56 -22.92 -11.55
N LEU A 55 2.44 -22.29 -11.94
CA LEU A 55 1.68 -22.65 -13.14
C LEU A 55 2.51 -22.45 -14.42
N LEU A 56 3.31 -21.38 -14.49
CA LEU A 56 4.21 -21.10 -15.61
C LEU A 56 5.28 -22.18 -15.77
N LEU A 57 5.84 -22.67 -14.65
CA LEU A 57 6.87 -23.71 -14.62
C LEU A 57 6.31 -25.11 -14.96
N THR A 58 5.11 -25.44 -14.46
CA THR A 58 4.47 -26.74 -14.71
C THR A 58 3.81 -26.86 -16.10
N SER A 59 3.66 -25.76 -16.85
CA SER A 59 3.05 -25.75 -18.19
C SER A 59 3.87 -26.45 -19.30
N GLY A 60 5.07 -26.96 -18.98
CA GLY A 60 5.62 -28.21 -19.51
C GLY A 60 5.80 -28.41 -21.03
N GLY A 61 5.58 -27.39 -21.88
CA GLY A 61 5.78 -27.51 -23.34
C GLY A 61 4.59 -27.19 -24.22
N SER A 62 3.40 -26.90 -23.68
CA SER A 62 2.29 -26.38 -24.49
C SER A 62 2.45 -24.87 -24.72
N GLU A 63 2.51 -24.47 -25.99
CA GLU A 63 2.64 -23.05 -26.40
C GLU A 63 1.43 -22.22 -25.93
N SER A 64 0.26 -22.86 -25.86
CA SER A 64 -0.99 -22.30 -25.33
C SER A 64 -0.95 -22.07 -23.81
N GLY A 65 -0.37 -23.00 -23.03
CA GLY A 65 -0.20 -22.87 -21.58
C GLY A 65 0.77 -21.76 -21.20
N LYS A 66 1.89 -21.65 -21.92
CA LYS A 66 2.88 -20.56 -21.73
C LYS A 66 2.31 -19.18 -22.03
N THR A 67 1.50 -19.07 -23.10
CA THR A 67 0.88 -17.80 -23.48
C THR A 67 -0.16 -17.35 -22.46
N LYS A 68 -1.05 -18.26 -22.01
CA LYS A 68 -2.02 -17.97 -20.94
C LYS A 68 -1.35 -17.59 -19.63
N ALA A 69 -0.32 -18.32 -19.20
CA ALA A 69 0.37 -18.04 -17.95
C ALA A 69 1.09 -16.68 -17.96
N LYS A 70 1.72 -16.29 -19.09
CA LYS A 70 2.27 -14.94 -19.26
C LYS A 70 1.20 -13.86 -19.24
N GLU A 71 0.03 -14.11 -19.81
CA GLU A 71 -1.06 -13.13 -19.82
C GLU A 71 -1.61 -12.89 -18.41
N VAL A 72 -1.81 -13.95 -17.63
CA VAL A 72 -2.20 -13.87 -16.22
C VAL A 72 -1.12 -13.15 -15.40
N PHE A 73 0.15 -13.51 -15.58
CA PHE A 73 1.26 -12.86 -14.88
C PHE A 73 1.32 -11.35 -15.17
N LYS A 74 1.16 -10.94 -16.44
CA LYS A 74 1.11 -9.51 -16.82
C LYS A 74 -0.07 -8.78 -16.18
N LYS A 75 -1.26 -9.38 -16.12
CA LYS A 75 -2.44 -8.78 -15.48
C LYS A 75 -2.23 -8.55 -13.99
N VAL A 76 -1.67 -9.54 -13.28
CA VAL A 76 -1.34 -9.40 -11.85
C VAL A 76 -0.25 -8.35 -11.62
N LEU A 77 0.78 -8.33 -12.49
CA LEU A 77 1.85 -7.34 -12.42
C LEU A 77 1.36 -5.90 -12.59
N ILE A 78 0.49 -5.67 -13.58
CA ILE A 78 -0.10 -4.34 -13.81
C ILE A 78 -0.93 -3.90 -12.60
N GLY A 79 -1.72 -4.80 -12.02
CA GLY A 79 -2.55 -4.49 -10.85
C GLY A 79 -1.72 -4.15 -9.62
N TYR A 80 -0.64 -4.90 -9.38
CA TYR A 80 0.25 -4.64 -8.26
C TYR A 80 1.03 -3.32 -8.41
N LEU A 81 1.49 -3.01 -9.62
CA LEU A 81 2.14 -1.72 -9.92
C LEU A 81 1.20 -0.53 -9.68
N TRP A 82 -0.09 -0.67 -9.99
CA TRP A 82 -1.09 0.37 -9.70
C TRP A 82 -1.26 0.63 -8.20
N ILE A 83 -1.31 -0.43 -7.40
CA ILE A 83 -1.42 -0.32 -5.93
C ILE A 83 -0.18 0.36 -5.35
N LEU A 84 1.01 -0.06 -5.78
CA LEU A 84 2.27 0.57 -5.38
C LEU A 84 2.35 2.03 -5.83
N GLY A 85 1.89 2.35 -7.04
CA GLY A 85 1.85 3.72 -7.55
C GLY A 85 0.95 4.63 -6.71
N ALA A 86 -0.25 4.15 -6.35
CA ALA A 86 -1.17 4.89 -5.48
C ALA A 86 -0.56 5.14 -4.09
N TRP A 87 0.05 4.11 -3.48
CA TRP A 87 0.73 4.25 -2.19
C TRP A 87 1.88 5.25 -2.26
N LEU A 88 2.74 5.13 -3.28
CA LEU A 88 3.90 5.99 -3.46
C LEU A 88 3.50 7.45 -3.66
N LEU A 89 2.44 7.72 -4.44
CA LEU A 89 1.92 9.07 -4.66
C LEU A 89 1.47 9.70 -3.34
N VAL A 90 0.63 9.01 -2.57
CA VAL A 90 0.15 9.52 -1.27
C VAL A 90 1.32 9.72 -0.31
N TYR A 91 2.21 8.74 -0.21
CA TYR A 91 3.40 8.81 0.64
C TYR A 91 4.26 10.03 0.29
N THR A 92 4.48 10.27 -1.01
CA THR A 92 5.31 11.37 -1.50
C THR A 92 4.66 12.71 -1.19
N ILE A 93 3.39 12.90 -1.55
CA ILE A 93 2.64 14.14 -1.29
C ILE A 93 2.60 14.43 0.21
N THR A 94 2.23 13.47 1.04
CA THR A 94 2.20 13.68 2.49
C THR A 94 3.59 13.99 3.04
N SER A 95 4.64 13.29 2.61
CA SER A 95 5.99 13.51 3.15
C SER A 95 6.61 14.82 2.70
N THR A 96 6.23 15.36 1.55
CA THR A 96 6.65 16.70 1.10
C THR A 96 5.87 17.81 1.79
N LEU A 97 4.54 17.66 1.96
CA LEU A 97 3.70 18.67 2.62
C LEU A 97 3.90 18.74 4.14
N LEU A 98 4.20 17.62 4.81
CA LEU A 98 4.43 17.59 6.27
C LEU A 98 5.88 17.94 6.65
N ASN A 99 6.77 18.16 5.67
CA ASN A 99 8.15 18.54 5.96
C ASN A 99 8.19 19.97 6.52
N SER A 100 8.88 20.14 7.64
CA SER A 100 8.97 21.34 8.48
C SER A 100 9.34 22.65 7.78
N GLY A 101 9.78 22.62 6.51
CA GLY A 101 10.04 23.81 5.69
C GLY A 101 8.82 24.48 5.06
N TYR A 102 7.66 23.80 4.99
CA TYR A 102 6.48 24.28 4.24
C TYR A 102 5.16 24.20 5.02
N SER A 103 5.20 24.04 6.35
CA SER A 103 4.01 23.91 7.20
C SER A 103 3.26 25.24 7.33
N LEU A 104 2.62 25.71 6.26
CA LEU A 104 1.78 26.91 6.24
C LEU A 104 0.49 26.74 7.07
N LEU A 105 0.16 25.51 7.44
CA LEU A 105 -0.99 25.12 8.26
C LEU A 105 -0.58 24.55 9.63
N GLY A 106 0.71 24.68 9.99
CA GLY A 106 1.33 24.13 11.20
C GLY A 106 2.18 25.15 11.94
N ALA A 107 1.74 26.42 11.97
CA ALA A 107 2.15 27.32 13.05
C ALA A 107 1.62 26.74 14.38
N PRO A 108 2.38 26.88 15.49
CA PRO A 108 2.07 26.24 16.77
C PRO A 108 0.64 26.46 17.25
#